data_AF-A0A523XW91-F1
#
_entry.id   AF-A0A523XW91-F1
#
_cell.length_a   1.000
_cell.length_b   1.000
_cell.length_c   1.000
_cell.angle_alpha   90.00
_cell.angle_beta   90.00
_cell.angle_gamma   90.00
#
_symmetry.space_group_name_H-M   'P 1'
#
loop_
_entity.id
_entity.type
_entity.pdbx_description
1 polymer ?
#
loop_
_entity_poly.entity_id
_entity_poly.type
_entity_poly.pdbx_seq_one_letter_code
_entity_poly.pdbx_strand_id
1 'polypeptide(L)'
;NKFRVFAFALALGEVDDLKYAAAAGALSYGFPVIADTIIPEILPTGVTRYEHVVSMPWNEIEGDTDEEKAAKLVQKCIEVRGVKIQITEVPVPVPYGSAFEGEVVRRADMRIEFGGKYSRAFEYLLMADKDEVEDGKIELIGPGFEEIEEGGYMNMGIVVEVAGRKMEKDFEPVLERQIHYFANGASGIQHIGQRDIAWIRISKTAVEKGFTLKNFGDILYARFHGDFGAIVDKVQVKIITDPDLYAEWLEKARAAYDERNVRIGTMTDESVEEFYSCTLCQSFAPDHVCIVSPERLGLCGAYNWLDCKASFQINPTGPNQPIKKGQCLHEVKGYFSGVNEYAVQASHGSVSEVTMYSIMENPMTACGCFECIMMVIPEANGFMIVSREDTSMTPAGMTFSTLAGVAGGGLQSPGVMGHGKFYIISPKFIPADGGFKRVVWMSSILKEQMAEQLKQVAEREGDPDLIDKIADERICTDVEGLLKHLQEKGHPALAMESLL
;
A
#
# COMPACT_ATOMS: atom_id res chain seq x y z
N ASN A 1 -13.15 27.98 2.73
CA ASN A 1 -13.52 27.12 1.59
C ASN A 1 -12.81 27.54 0.31
N LYS A 2 -13.03 28.77 -0.21
CA LYS A 2 -12.28 29.38 -1.32
C LYS A 2 -10.80 28.98 -1.53
N PHE A 3 -9.97 28.98 -0.48
CA PHE A 3 -8.52 28.70 -0.58
C PHE A 3 -8.11 27.26 -0.22
N ARG A 4 -9.04 26.41 0.21
CA ARG A 4 -8.75 25.07 0.73
C ARG A 4 -9.47 23.95 -0.03
N VAL A 5 -10.66 24.22 -0.55
CA VAL A 5 -11.49 23.25 -1.28
C VAL A 5 -11.64 23.73 -2.72
N PHE A 6 -11.07 23.01 -3.67
CA PHE A 6 -11.06 23.36 -5.09
C PHE A 6 -12.33 22.89 -5.82
N ALA A 7 -13.51 23.27 -5.30
CA ALA A 7 -14.80 22.94 -5.89
C ALA A 7 -15.34 24.06 -6.80
N PHE A 8 -16.12 23.69 -7.80
CA PHE A 8 -16.95 24.53 -8.66
C PHE A 8 -18.31 23.83 -8.88
N ALA A 9 -19.35 24.59 -9.24
CA ALA A 9 -20.65 24.06 -9.61
C ALA A 9 -20.81 24.09 -11.14
N LEU A 10 -21.25 22.97 -11.72
CA LEU A 10 -21.63 22.89 -13.12
C LEU A 10 -23.15 22.75 -13.21
N ALA A 11 -23.83 23.79 -13.66
CA ALA A 11 -25.28 23.81 -13.83
C ALA A 11 -25.61 23.35 -15.26
N LEU A 12 -26.17 22.14 -15.38
CA LEU A 12 -26.56 21.55 -16.66
C LEU A 12 -28.07 21.71 -16.90
N GLY A 13 -28.41 22.09 -18.14
CA GLY A 13 -29.76 22.35 -18.61
C GLY A 13 -30.37 23.64 -18.03
N GLU A 14 -31.70 23.72 -18.08
CA GLU A 14 -32.45 24.90 -17.61
C GLU A 14 -32.12 25.23 -16.14
N VAL A 15 -31.81 26.49 -15.87
CA VAL A 15 -31.51 27.03 -14.53
C VAL A 15 -32.77 27.73 -14.00
N ASP A 16 -33.58 27.01 -13.23
CA ASP A 16 -34.74 27.56 -12.54
C ASP A 16 -34.36 28.39 -11.31
N ASP A 17 -35.35 29.05 -10.69
CA ASP A 17 -35.15 29.91 -9.51
C ASP A 17 -34.49 29.16 -8.34
N LEU A 18 -34.74 27.86 -8.19
CA LEU A 18 -34.16 27.04 -7.13
C LEU A 18 -32.68 26.76 -7.41
N LYS A 19 -32.31 26.44 -8.66
CA LYS A 19 -30.92 26.28 -9.08
C LYS A 19 -30.16 27.60 -8.97
N TYR A 20 -30.77 28.74 -9.29
CA TYR A 20 -30.16 30.05 -9.04
C TYR A 20 -29.87 30.27 -7.55
N ALA A 21 -30.82 29.97 -6.67
CA ALA A 21 -30.62 30.10 -5.23
C ALA A 21 -29.54 29.14 -4.69
N ALA A 22 -29.50 27.90 -5.16
CA ALA A 22 -28.48 26.92 -4.80
C ALA A 22 -27.08 27.31 -5.29
N ALA A 23 -26.98 27.82 -6.53
CA ALA A 23 -25.75 28.35 -7.11
C ALA A 23 -25.21 29.55 -6.31
N ALA A 24 -26.08 30.46 -5.84
CA ALA A 24 -25.68 31.53 -4.92
C ALA A 24 -25.12 31.00 -3.59
N GLY A 25 -25.62 29.87 -3.10
CA GLY A 25 -25.04 29.12 -2.00
C GLY A 25 -23.59 28.69 -2.30
N ALA A 26 -23.32 28.08 -3.46
CA ALA A 26 -21.97 27.71 -3.88
C ALA A 26 -21.03 28.93 -3.99
N LEU A 27 -21.52 30.04 -4.55
CA LEU A 27 -20.79 31.31 -4.61
C LEU A 27 -20.38 31.79 -3.22
N SER A 28 -21.27 31.74 -2.22
CA SER A 28 -20.95 32.17 -0.85
C SER A 28 -19.81 31.39 -0.19
N TYR A 29 -19.54 30.15 -0.64
CA TYR A 29 -18.41 29.34 -0.20
C TYR A 29 -17.10 29.63 -0.98
N GLY A 30 -17.18 30.50 -1.99
CA GLY A 30 -16.10 30.89 -2.89
C GLY A 30 -15.92 29.92 -4.06
N PHE A 31 -16.95 29.17 -4.43
CA PHE A 31 -16.96 28.25 -5.56
C PHE A 31 -17.62 28.90 -6.77
N PRO A 32 -16.97 28.95 -7.95
CA PRO A 32 -17.58 29.50 -9.14
C PRO A 32 -18.65 28.56 -9.69
N VAL A 33 -19.55 29.13 -10.48
CA VAL A 33 -20.64 28.44 -11.15
C VAL A 33 -20.46 28.59 -12.66
N ILE A 34 -20.48 27.47 -13.37
CA ILE A 34 -20.45 27.43 -14.83
C ILE A 34 -21.77 26.81 -15.28
N ALA A 35 -22.44 27.41 -16.26
CA ALA A 35 -23.68 26.88 -16.82
C ALA A 35 -23.52 26.55 -18.31
N ASP A 36 -24.12 25.44 -18.75
CA ASP A 36 -24.18 25.02 -20.15
C ASP A 36 -25.33 25.69 -20.95
N THR A 37 -26.00 26.66 -20.33
CA THR A 37 -27.11 27.44 -20.89
C THR A 37 -26.83 28.94 -20.75
N ILE A 38 -27.57 29.73 -21.53
CA ILE A 38 -27.47 31.20 -21.52
C ILE A 38 -28.06 31.72 -20.20
N ILE A 39 -27.20 32.25 -19.32
CA ILE A 39 -27.59 32.88 -18.05
C ILE A 39 -26.81 34.18 -17.83
N PRO A 40 -27.28 35.09 -16.95
CA PRO A 40 -26.52 36.28 -16.60
C PRO A 40 -25.16 35.93 -15.97
N GLU A 41 -24.09 36.49 -16.53
CA GLU A 41 -22.73 36.27 -16.03
C GLU A 41 -22.36 37.22 -14.90
N ILE A 42 -21.46 36.75 -14.02
CA ILE A 42 -20.85 37.54 -12.95
C ILE A 42 -19.34 37.33 -13.05
N LEU A 43 -18.72 38.07 -13.96
CA LEU A 43 -17.28 38.02 -14.24
C LEU A 43 -16.36 38.71 -13.22
N PRO A 44 -16.82 39.65 -12.35
CA PRO A 44 -15.94 40.25 -11.35
C PRO A 44 -15.30 39.22 -10.41
N THR A 45 -14.09 39.52 -9.94
CA THR A 45 -13.37 38.69 -8.96
C THR A 45 -13.67 39.12 -7.52
N GLY A 46 -13.32 38.28 -6.52
CA GLY A 46 -13.37 38.69 -5.10
C GLY A 46 -13.96 37.62 -4.19
N VAL A 47 -15.17 37.14 -4.48
CA VAL A 47 -15.79 36.03 -3.76
C VAL A 47 -15.15 34.70 -4.18
N THR A 48 -15.10 34.41 -5.49
CA THR A 48 -14.33 33.28 -6.04
C THR A 48 -12.91 33.72 -6.44
N ARG A 49 -12.09 32.79 -6.96
CA ARG A 49 -10.70 33.05 -7.34
C ARG A 49 -10.60 33.93 -8.59
N TYR A 50 -11.42 33.64 -9.60
CA TYR A 50 -11.56 34.43 -10.82
C TYR A 50 -13.03 34.84 -10.98
N GLU A 51 -13.70 34.45 -12.06
CA GLU A 51 -15.10 34.75 -12.33
C GLU A 51 -16.02 34.01 -11.34
N HIS A 52 -17.16 34.62 -10.98
CA HIS A 52 -18.14 34.02 -10.08
C HIS A 52 -19.11 33.14 -10.86
N VAL A 53 -19.69 33.67 -11.94
CA VAL A 53 -20.63 32.95 -12.80
C VAL A 53 -20.23 33.12 -14.26
N VAL A 54 -20.06 31.99 -14.96
CA VAL A 54 -19.73 31.94 -16.39
C VAL A 54 -20.81 31.18 -17.13
N SER A 55 -21.30 31.76 -18.22
CA SER A 55 -22.25 31.11 -19.12
C SER A 55 -21.50 30.58 -20.34
N MET A 56 -21.55 29.28 -20.56
CA MET A 56 -20.89 28.60 -21.67
C MET A 56 -21.90 27.69 -22.38
N PRO A 57 -22.82 28.26 -23.18
CA PRO A 57 -23.91 27.50 -23.79
C PRO A 57 -23.40 26.30 -24.59
N TRP A 58 -23.95 25.10 -24.36
CA TRP A 58 -23.45 23.85 -24.95
C TRP A 58 -23.31 23.91 -26.48
N ASN A 59 -24.28 24.54 -27.14
CA ASN A 59 -24.31 24.68 -28.60
C ASN A 59 -23.27 25.65 -29.16
N GLU A 60 -22.67 26.49 -28.32
CA GLU A 60 -21.64 27.47 -28.67
C GLU A 60 -20.22 26.96 -28.36
N ILE A 61 -20.10 25.80 -27.72
CA ILE A 61 -18.82 25.15 -27.48
C ILE A 61 -18.33 24.52 -28.79
N GLU A 62 -17.19 25.00 -29.28
CA GLU A 62 -16.54 24.43 -30.47
C GLU A 62 -16.10 22.98 -30.21
N GLY A 63 -16.41 22.05 -31.12
CA GLY A 63 -15.97 20.66 -31.06
C GLY A 63 -16.73 19.82 -32.07
N ASP A 64 -16.04 18.88 -32.72
CA ASP A 64 -16.62 18.01 -33.74
C ASP A 64 -17.44 16.87 -33.11
N THR A 65 -17.14 16.52 -31.85
CA THR A 65 -17.86 15.52 -31.06
C THR A 65 -18.36 16.09 -29.73
N ASP A 66 -19.35 15.43 -29.11
CA ASP A 66 -19.83 15.81 -27.78
C ASP A 66 -18.74 15.61 -26.70
N GLU A 67 -17.84 14.65 -26.89
CA GLU A 67 -16.70 14.41 -26.00
C GLU A 67 -15.70 15.58 -26.03
N GLU A 68 -15.40 16.12 -27.21
CA GLU A 68 -14.54 17.30 -27.36
C GLU A 68 -15.17 18.56 -26.72
N LYS A 69 -16.48 18.74 -26.89
CA LYS A 69 -17.23 19.84 -26.25
C LYS A 69 -17.22 19.70 -24.73
N ALA A 70 -17.45 18.49 -24.22
CA ALA A 70 -17.38 18.18 -22.79
C ALA A 70 -15.98 18.49 -22.22
N ALA A 71 -14.92 18.09 -22.93
CA ALA A 71 -13.54 18.35 -22.51
C ALA A 71 -13.25 19.85 -22.39
N LYS A 72 -13.70 20.67 -23.35
CA LYS A 72 -13.56 22.13 -23.29
C LYS A 72 -14.38 22.77 -22.17
N LEU A 73 -15.59 22.28 -21.92
CA LEU A 73 -16.42 22.73 -20.78
C LEU A 73 -15.72 22.44 -19.44
N VAL A 74 -15.18 21.23 -19.29
CA VAL A 74 -14.41 20.82 -18.10
C VAL A 74 -13.16 21.68 -17.95
N GLN A 75 -12.41 21.90 -19.04
CA GLN A 75 -11.25 22.78 -19.04
C GLN A 75 -11.62 24.19 -18.56
N LYS A 76 -12.73 24.76 -19.05
CA LYS A 76 -13.19 26.08 -18.61
C LYS A 76 -13.51 26.10 -17.11
N CYS A 77 -14.13 25.05 -16.58
CA CYS A 77 -14.41 24.94 -15.14
C CYS A 77 -13.12 24.94 -14.30
N ILE A 78 -12.11 24.19 -14.75
CA ILE A 78 -10.77 24.11 -14.14
C ILE A 78 -10.10 25.49 -14.13
N GLU A 79 -10.13 26.19 -15.27
CA GLU A 79 -9.57 27.53 -15.44
C GLU A 79 -10.23 28.56 -14.53
N VAL A 80 -11.56 28.67 -14.58
CA VAL A 80 -12.35 29.62 -13.78
C VAL A 80 -12.18 29.37 -12.28
N ARG A 81 -12.04 28.10 -11.87
CA ARG A 81 -11.70 27.77 -10.49
C ARG A 81 -10.25 28.10 -10.13
N GLY A 82 -9.37 28.17 -11.12
CA GLY A 82 -7.93 28.29 -10.95
C GLY A 82 -7.30 27.04 -10.35
N VAL A 83 -7.82 25.88 -10.75
CA VAL A 83 -7.18 24.59 -10.53
C VAL A 83 -6.05 24.47 -11.53
N LYS A 84 -4.82 24.34 -11.03
CA LYS A 84 -3.68 24.00 -11.88
C LYS A 84 -3.57 22.49 -11.88
N ILE A 85 -4.07 21.84 -12.92
CA ILE A 85 -3.85 20.42 -13.10
C ILE A 85 -2.43 20.26 -13.64
N GLN A 86 -1.57 19.60 -12.86
CA GLN A 86 -0.37 19.01 -13.42
C GLN A 86 -0.81 17.74 -14.13
N ILE A 87 -1.23 17.87 -15.38
CA ILE A 87 -1.55 16.71 -16.21
C ILE A 87 -0.22 16.07 -16.58
N THR A 88 0.11 14.99 -15.88
CA THR A 88 1.00 13.99 -16.46
C THR A 88 0.06 13.00 -17.11
N GLU A 89 -0.28 13.25 -18.38
CA GLU A 89 -1.12 12.34 -19.14
C GLU A 89 -0.40 10.99 -19.16
N VAL A 90 -1.06 9.95 -18.63
CA VAL A 90 -0.51 8.60 -18.61
C VAL A 90 -0.99 7.93 -19.90
N PRO A 91 -0.09 7.55 -20.83
CA PRO A 91 -0.48 7.13 -22.17
C PRO A 91 -0.93 5.66 -22.17
N VAL A 92 -2.11 5.41 -21.59
CA VAL A 92 -2.73 4.08 -21.50
C VAL A 92 -4.15 4.07 -22.08
N PRO A 93 -4.61 2.93 -22.61
CA PRO A 93 -5.90 2.84 -23.29
C PRO A 93 -7.11 2.72 -22.34
N VAL A 94 -6.88 2.78 -21.03
CA VAL A 94 -7.91 2.69 -19.99
C VAL A 94 -7.95 4.00 -19.20
N PRO A 95 -9.10 4.33 -18.58
CA PRO A 95 -9.15 5.43 -17.63
C PRO A 95 -8.07 5.28 -16.55
N TYR A 96 -7.38 6.37 -16.25
CA TYR A 96 -6.31 6.41 -15.26
C TYR A 96 -6.56 7.51 -14.23
N GLY A 97 -6.42 7.18 -12.94
CA GLY A 97 -6.56 8.12 -11.84
C GLY A 97 -6.80 7.42 -10.50
N SER A 98 -6.67 8.17 -9.40
CA SER A 98 -6.80 7.63 -8.03
C SER A 98 -8.17 7.04 -7.71
N ALA A 99 -9.21 7.38 -8.48
CA ALA A 99 -10.54 6.80 -8.35
C ALA A 99 -10.58 5.29 -8.61
N PHE A 100 -9.59 4.75 -9.33
CA PHE A 100 -9.52 3.34 -9.69
C PHE A 100 -8.64 2.50 -8.75
N GLU A 101 -7.91 3.12 -7.82
CA GLU A 101 -6.90 2.44 -7.00
C GLU A 101 -7.44 1.27 -6.15
N GLY A 102 -8.71 1.34 -5.77
CA GLY A 102 -9.38 0.32 -4.96
C GLY A 102 -10.12 -0.76 -5.76
N GLU A 103 -10.02 -0.76 -7.10
CA GLU A 103 -10.74 -1.74 -7.93
C GLU A 103 -10.27 -3.17 -7.66
N VAL A 104 -11.23 -4.09 -7.50
CA VAL A 104 -10.97 -5.50 -7.27
C VAL A 104 -11.34 -6.30 -8.51
N VAL A 105 -10.33 -6.87 -9.19
CA VAL A 105 -10.56 -7.78 -10.32
C VAL A 105 -10.91 -9.16 -9.79
N ARG A 106 -12.20 -9.51 -9.87
CA ARG A 106 -12.72 -10.82 -9.47
C ARG A 106 -12.42 -11.87 -10.52
N ARG A 107 -12.39 -13.14 -10.11
CA ARG A 107 -12.09 -14.27 -11.00
C ARG A 107 -13.00 -14.35 -12.24
N ALA A 108 -14.26 -13.93 -12.11
CA ALA A 108 -15.21 -13.91 -13.22
C ALA A 108 -14.84 -12.89 -14.32
N ASP A 109 -14.16 -11.80 -13.95
CA ASP A 109 -13.83 -10.66 -14.81
C ASP A 109 -12.34 -10.65 -15.21
N MET A 110 -11.56 -11.62 -14.71
CA MET A 110 -10.11 -11.70 -14.86
C MET A 110 -9.72 -12.26 -16.23
N ARG A 111 -8.82 -11.56 -16.93
CA ARG A 111 -8.19 -12.05 -18.17
C ARG A 111 -6.92 -12.84 -17.89
N ILE A 112 -6.09 -12.37 -16.98
CA ILE A 112 -4.79 -12.98 -16.62
C ILE A 112 -4.42 -12.62 -15.18
N GLU A 113 -3.70 -13.52 -14.51
CA GLU A 113 -3.13 -13.37 -13.16
C GLU A 113 -1.60 -13.56 -13.17
N PHE A 114 -0.89 -12.72 -12.43
CA PHE A 114 0.55 -12.86 -12.18
C PHE A 114 0.79 -12.90 -10.67
N GLY A 115 1.62 -13.83 -10.20
CA GLY A 115 1.72 -14.12 -8.77
C GLY A 115 0.57 -14.99 -8.26
N GLY A 116 0.24 -14.86 -6.98
CA GLY A 116 -0.80 -15.66 -6.34
C GLY A 116 -0.45 -17.16 -6.25
N LYS A 117 -1.47 -18.01 -6.37
CA LYS A 117 -1.32 -19.46 -6.09
C LYS A 117 -0.55 -20.21 -7.19
N TYR A 118 -0.78 -19.86 -8.45
CA TYR A 118 -0.34 -20.67 -9.59
C TYR A 118 0.85 -20.07 -10.37
N SER A 119 1.27 -18.85 -10.03
CA SER A 119 2.42 -18.19 -10.66
C SER A 119 3.19 -17.34 -9.64
N ARG A 120 4.24 -16.65 -10.09
CA ARG A 120 5.07 -15.77 -9.27
C ARG A 120 5.24 -14.42 -9.94
N ALA A 121 5.25 -13.36 -9.17
CA ALA A 121 5.54 -12.03 -9.68
C ALA A 121 6.43 -11.26 -8.72
N PHE A 122 7.33 -10.46 -9.27
CA PHE A 122 8.16 -9.55 -8.48
C PHE A 122 8.23 -8.16 -9.10
N GLU A 123 8.48 -7.15 -8.26
CA GLU A 123 8.75 -5.77 -8.67
C GLU A 123 10.04 -5.28 -8.00
N TYR A 124 10.98 -4.80 -8.81
CA TYR A 124 12.30 -4.38 -8.34
C TYR A 124 12.68 -3.05 -8.95
N LEU A 125 12.83 -2.03 -8.12
CA LEU A 125 13.36 -0.74 -8.53
C LEU A 125 14.79 -0.60 -8.03
N LEU A 126 15.70 -0.19 -8.93
CA LEU A 126 17.10 0.04 -8.60
C LEU A 126 17.61 1.35 -9.19
N MET A 127 18.50 2.00 -8.45
CA MET A 127 19.30 3.10 -8.96
C MET A 127 20.39 2.54 -9.88
N ALA A 128 20.48 3.08 -11.08
CA ALA A 128 21.51 2.74 -12.05
C ALA A 128 22.33 3.98 -12.44
N ASP A 129 23.51 3.74 -13.02
CA ASP A 129 24.33 4.84 -13.52
C ASP A 129 23.64 5.53 -14.71
N LYS A 130 23.75 6.86 -14.77
CA LYS A 130 23.02 7.67 -15.75
C LYS A 130 23.30 7.27 -17.20
N ASP A 131 24.50 6.76 -17.48
CA ASP A 131 24.91 6.34 -18.82
C ASP A 131 24.41 4.93 -19.19
N GLU A 132 23.96 4.14 -18.20
CA GLU A 132 23.40 2.80 -18.38
C GLU A 132 21.87 2.82 -18.58
N VAL A 133 21.21 3.94 -18.24
CA VAL A 133 19.75 4.13 -18.38
C VAL A 133 19.42 4.91 -19.66
N GLU A 134 18.63 4.28 -20.53
CA GLU A 134 17.99 4.94 -21.67
C GLU A 134 16.59 5.42 -21.25
N ASP A 135 16.41 6.75 -21.18
CA ASP A 135 15.17 7.33 -20.69
C ASP A 135 13.99 7.01 -21.62
N GLY A 136 12.87 6.57 -21.05
CA GLY A 136 11.66 6.19 -21.79
C GLY A 136 11.72 4.81 -22.43
N LYS A 137 12.82 4.07 -22.24
CA LYS A 137 12.95 2.72 -22.78
C LYS A 137 12.07 1.74 -22.00
N ILE A 138 11.11 1.14 -22.71
CA ILE A 138 10.19 0.12 -22.19
C ILE A 138 10.34 -1.15 -23.01
N GLU A 139 10.77 -2.23 -22.37
CA GLU A 139 10.98 -3.53 -23.00
C GLU A 139 10.07 -4.59 -22.39
N LEU A 140 9.47 -5.43 -23.25
CA LEU A 140 8.85 -6.69 -22.86
C LEU A 140 9.82 -7.81 -23.29
N ILE A 141 10.33 -8.57 -22.33
CA ILE A 141 11.32 -9.61 -22.54
C ILE A 141 10.67 -10.96 -22.23
N GLY A 142 10.29 -11.67 -23.30
CA GLY A 142 9.52 -12.91 -23.23
C GLY A 142 8.15 -12.79 -23.91
N PRO A 143 7.31 -13.84 -23.85
CA PRO A 143 5.99 -13.83 -24.45
C PRO A 143 5.01 -12.95 -23.67
N GLY A 144 4.02 -12.37 -24.35
CA GLY A 144 2.85 -11.78 -23.69
C GLY A 144 1.86 -12.85 -23.21
N PHE A 145 0.65 -12.41 -22.86
CA PHE A 145 -0.41 -13.30 -22.37
C PHE A 145 -1.45 -13.66 -23.46
N GLU A 146 -1.21 -13.31 -24.72
CA GLU A 146 -2.15 -13.49 -25.83
C GLU A 146 -2.53 -14.96 -26.05
N GLU A 147 -1.56 -15.87 -25.88
CA GLU A 147 -1.75 -17.32 -26.02
C GLU A 147 -2.23 -18.01 -24.73
N ILE A 148 -2.28 -17.28 -23.61
CA ILE A 148 -2.78 -17.82 -22.33
C ILE A 148 -4.30 -17.74 -22.32
N GLU A 149 -4.96 -18.85 -21.98
CA GLU A 149 -6.41 -18.93 -21.84
C GLU A 149 -6.96 -17.86 -20.87
N GLU A 150 -8.20 -17.45 -21.08
CA GLU A 150 -8.88 -16.50 -20.21
C GLU A 150 -8.93 -17.00 -18.76
N GLY A 151 -8.51 -16.15 -17.82
CA GLY A 151 -8.42 -16.51 -16.41
C GLY A 151 -7.22 -17.42 -16.09
N GLY A 152 -6.29 -17.57 -17.02
CA GLY A 152 -5.01 -18.24 -16.81
C GLY A 152 -4.05 -17.42 -15.96
N TYR A 153 -2.81 -17.90 -15.88
CA TYR A 153 -1.75 -17.33 -15.04
C TYR A 153 -0.38 -17.44 -15.71
N MET A 154 0.53 -16.52 -15.39
CA MET A 154 1.93 -16.59 -15.84
C MET A 154 2.86 -15.80 -14.90
N ASN A 155 4.16 -16.08 -14.96
CA ASN A 155 5.14 -15.32 -14.18
C ASN A 155 5.40 -13.95 -14.80
N MET A 156 5.69 -12.94 -13.96
CA MET A 156 6.08 -11.61 -14.44
C MET A 156 7.01 -10.90 -13.46
N GLY A 157 8.13 -10.38 -13.95
CA GLY A 157 9.00 -9.45 -13.25
C GLY A 157 8.83 -8.03 -13.79
N ILE A 158 8.73 -7.04 -12.91
CA ILE A 158 8.78 -5.62 -13.27
C ILE A 158 10.09 -5.07 -12.73
N VAL A 159 11.04 -4.76 -13.60
CA VAL A 159 12.31 -4.12 -13.23
C VAL A 159 12.29 -2.67 -13.67
N VAL A 160 12.52 -1.75 -12.73
CA VAL A 160 12.54 -0.31 -12.97
C VAL A 160 13.93 0.23 -12.65
N GLU A 161 14.66 0.64 -13.67
CA GLU A 161 15.96 1.28 -13.53
C GLU A 161 15.77 2.80 -13.55
N VAL A 162 16.17 3.47 -12.47
CA VAL A 162 16.06 4.93 -12.33
C VAL A 162 17.43 5.57 -12.19
N ALA A 163 17.59 6.76 -12.76
CA ALA A 163 18.79 7.56 -12.56
C ALA A 163 18.42 9.03 -12.35
N GLY A 164 19.17 9.73 -11.49
CA GLY A 164 19.00 11.17 -11.32
C GLY A 164 20.03 11.77 -10.39
N ARG A 165 20.29 13.08 -10.53
CA ARG A 165 21.37 13.74 -9.76
C ARG A 165 21.17 13.74 -8.25
N LYS A 166 19.91 13.69 -7.81
CA LYS A 166 19.52 13.63 -6.40
C LYS A 166 19.02 12.24 -6.00
N MET A 167 19.10 11.26 -6.91
CA MET A 167 18.71 9.89 -6.59
C MET A 167 19.76 9.28 -5.66
N GLU A 168 19.30 8.57 -4.65
CA GLU A 168 20.13 7.88 -3.67
C GLU A 168 19.60 6.46 -3.48
N LYS A 169 20.47 5.51 -3.12
CA LYS A 169 20.04 4.13 -2.83
C LYS A 169 18.96 4.06 -1.74
N ASP A 170 18.96 5.02 -0.80
CA ASP A 170 17.93 5.13 0.25
C ASP A 170 16.53 5.46 -0.30
N PHE A 171 16.41 5.96 -1.53
CA PHE A 171 15.12 6.27 -2.15
C PHE A 171 14.55 5.10 -2.94
N GLU A 172 15.32 4.03 -3.16
CA GLU A 172 14.84 2.87 -3.92
C GLU A 172 13.59 2.23 -3.30
N PRO A 173 13.51 1.94 -1.98
CA PRO A 173 12.31 1.32 -1.41
C PRO A 173 11.09 2.25 -1.46
N VAL A 174 11.31 3.57 -1.33
CA VAL A 174 10.26 4.59 -1.41
C VAL A 174 9.64 4.63 -2.80
N LEU A 175 10.47 4.62 -3.84
CA LEU A 175 10.01 4.63 -5.23
C LEU A 175 9.44 3.27 -5.64
N GLU A 176 10.05 2.15 -5.22
CA GLU A 176 9.55 0.79 -5.50
C GLU A 176 8.11 0.63 -5.02
N ARG A 177 7.80 1.15 -3.83
CA ARG A 177 6.43 1.09 -3.30
C ARG A 177 5.39 1.82 -4.15
N GLN A 178 5.81 2.80 -4.95
CA GLN A 178 4.90 3.54 -5.82
C GLN A 178 4.41 2.69 -7.00
N ILE A 179 5.11 1.61 -7.37
CA ILE A 179 4.68 0.69 -8.42
C ILE A 179 3.26 0.18 -8.12
N HIS A 180 2.99 -0.15 -6.86
CA HIS A 180 1.64 -0.52 -6.40
C HIS A 180 0.59 0.55 -6.71
N TYR A 181 0.84 1.81 -6.37
CA TYR A 181 -0.14 2.88 -6.54
C TYR A 181 -0.30 3.27 -8.02
N PHE A 182 0.82 3.33 -8.73
CA PHE A 182 0.82 3.66 -10.14
C PHE A 182 0.08 2.61 -10.96
N ALA A 183 0.33 1.32 -10.71
CA ALA A 183 -0.38 0.24 -11.38
C ALA A 183 -1.90 0.24 -11.08
N ASN A 184 -2.29 0.42 -9.81
CA ASN A 184 -3.70 0.47 -9.42
C ASN A 184 -4.43 1.74 -9.91
N GLY A 185 -3.71 2.79 -10.32
CA GLY A 185 -4.32 3.96 -10.94
C GLY A 185 -5.02 3.66 -12.26
N ALA A 186 -4.71 2.55 -12.93
CA ALA A 186 -5.33 2.13 -14.17
C ALA A 186 -6.59 1.29 -13.95
N SER A 187 -7.73 1.73 -14.51
CA SER A 187 -8.99 0.99 -14.41
C SER A 187 -8.88 -0.42 -14.98
N GLY A 188 -9.42 -1.39 -14.25
CA GLY A 188 -9.39 -2.80 -14.60
C GLY A 188 -8.07 -3.51 -14.30
N ILE A 189 -7.15 -2.86 -13.56
CA ILE A 189 -5.90 -3.43 -13.05
C ILE A 189 -5.98 -3.51 -11.52
N GLN A 190 -5.57 -4.65 -10.96
CA GLN A 190 -5.40 -4.82 -9.53
C GLN A 190 -3.96 -5.24 -9.25
N HIS A 191 -3.26 -4.49 -8.40
CA HIS A 191 -1.92 -4.81 -7.92
C HIS A 191 -1.93 -4.89 -6.38
N ILE A 192 -1.54 -6.01 -5.80
CA ILE A 192 -1.40 -6.21 -4.35
C ILE A 192 -0.04 -6.83 -4.06
N GLY A 193 0.44 -6.67 -2.83
CA GLY A 193 1.75 -7.16 -2.44
C GLY A 193 2.83 -6.12 -2.77
N GLN A 194 4.05 -6.62 -2.87
CA GLN A 194 5.27 -5.84 -3.06
C GLN A 194 6.44 -6.79 -3.33
N ARG A 195 7.59 -6.25 -3.73
CA ARG A 195 8.86 -7.01 -3.83
C ARG A 195 8.64 -8.31 -4.61
N ASP A 196 9.01 -9.47 -4.07
CA ASP A 196 8.87 -10.79 -4.70
C ASP A 196 7.56 -11.54 -4.38
N ILE A 197 6.61 -10.86 -3.73
CA ILE A 197 5.27 -11.38 -3.43
C ILE A 197 4.18 -10.52 -4.08
N ALA A 198 4.51 -9.83 -5.17
CA ALA A 198 3.56 -9.07 -5.96
C ALA A 198 2.47 -10.01 -6.52
N TRP A 199 1.25 -9.50 -6.61
CA TRP A 199 0.09 -10.20 -7.14
C TRP A 199 -0.75 -9.24 -7.97
N ILE A 200 -0.80 -9.52 -9.27
CA ILE A 200 -1.35 -8.60 -10.27
C ILE A 200 -2.44 -9.31 -11.06
N ARG A 201 -3.55 -8.63 -11.28
CA ARG A 201 -4.65 -9.09 -12.14
C ARG A 201 -5.01 -8.02 -13.15
N ILE A 202 -5.31 -8.46 -14.36
CA ILE A 202 -5.82 -7.63 -15.45
C ILE A 202 -7.21 -8.13 -15.82
N SER A 203 -8.18 -7.22 -15.90
CA SER A 203 -9.55 -7.54 -16.31
C SER A 203 -9.70 -7.75 -17.82
N LYS A 204 -10.75 -8.46 -18.23
CA LYS A 204 -11.13 -8.62 -19.64
C LYS A 204 -11.39 -7.27 -20.30
N THR A 205 -12.12 -6.39 -19.64
CA THR A 205 -12.45 -5.04 -20.12
C THR A 205 -11.21 -4.19 -20.40
N ALA A 206 -10.17 -4.28 -19.56
CA ALA A 206 -8.93 -3.55 -19.79
C ALA A 206 -8.22 -4.04 -21.08
N VAL A 207 -8.17 -5.35 -21.28
CA VAL A 207 -7.56 -5.95 -22.49
C VAL A 207 -8.38 -5.67 -23.74
N GLU A 208 -9.72 -5.71 -23.67
CA GLU A 208 -10.62 -5.32 -24.77
C GLU A 208 -10.41 -3.87 -25.22
N LYS A 209 -10.07 -2.98 -24.28
CA LYS A 209 -9.70 -1.58 -24.58
C LYS A 209 -8.28 -1.44 -25.14
N GLY A 210 -7.47 -2.50 -25.11
CA GLY A 210 -6.12 -2.53 -25.68
C GLY A 210 -4.99 -2.52 -24.65
N PHE A 211 -5.27 -2.75 -23.36
CA PHE A 211 -4.23 -2.80 -22.33
C PHE A 211 -3.31 -4.01 -22.54
N THR A 212 -2.00 -3.77 -22.57
CA THR A 212 -0.93 -4.76 -22.75
C THR A 212 0.09 -4.68 -21.61
N LEU A 213 1.01 -5.65 -21.53
CA LEU A 213 2.08 -5.63 -20.53
C LEU A 213 2.99 -4.39 -20.62
N LYS A 214 3.19 -3.84 -21.83
CA LYS A 214 4.00 -2.63 -22.01
C LYS A 214 3.39 -1.41 -21.32
N ASN A 215 2.08 -1.40 -21.12
CA ASN A 215 1.40 -0.28 -20.46
C ASN A 215 1.75 -0.14 -18.98
N PHE A 216 2.25 -1.19 -18.32
CA PHE A 216 2.88 -1.02 -17.01
C PHE A 216 4.11 -0.11 -17.10
N GLY A 217 4.95 -0.28 -18.13
CA GLY A 217 6.09 0.59 -18.38
C GLY A 217 5.67 2.04 -18.66
N ASP A 218 4.62 2.23 -19.47
CA ASP A 218 4.09 3.56 -19.80
C ASP A 218 3.62 4.30 -18.54
N ILE A 219 2.89 3.59 -17.66
CA ILE A 219 2.43 4.09 -16.37
C ILE A 219 3.62 4.49 -15.50
N LEU A 220 4.57 3.58 -15.30
CA LEU A 220 5.69 3.81 -14.40
C LEU A 220 6.57 4.95 -14.88
N TYR A 221 6.89 5.01 -16.17
CA TYR A 221 7.63 6.11 -16.78
C TYR A 221 6.95 7.46 -16.53
N ALA A 222 5.66 7.57 -16.90
CA ALA A 222 4.92 8.83 -16.76
C ALA A 222 4.82 9.25 -15.29
N ARG A 223 4.50 8.33 -14.38
CA ARG A 223 4.25 8.66 -12.97
C ARG A 223 5.51 8.92 -12.16
N PHE A 224 6.62 8.22 -12.43
CA PHE A 224 7.89 8.54 -11.78
C PHE A 224 8.39 9.94 -12.18
N HIS A 225 8.28 10.32 -13.45
CA HIS A 225 8.59 11.69 -13.88
C HIS A 225 7.63 12.73 -13.29
N GLY A 226 6.33 12.43 -13.28
CA GLY A 226 5.30 13.35 -12.79
C GLY A 226 5.40 13.63 -11.29
N ASP A 227 5.59 12.58 -10.48
CA ASP A 227 5.55 12.70 -9.01
C ASP A 227 6.95 12.88 -8.40
N PHE A 228 8.00 12.37 -9.06
CA PHE A 228 9.35 12.32 -8.52
C PHE A 228 10.41 12.96 -9.43
N GLY A 229 10.01 13.78 -10.43
CA GLY A 229 10.93 14.44 -11.36
C GLY A 229 11.95 15.40 -10.73
N ALA A 230 11.83 15.72 -9.44
CA ALA A 230 12.86 16.44 -8.69
C ALA A 230 14.08 15.57 -8.33
N ILE A 231 13.94 14.24 -8.41
CA ILE A 231 14.89 13.22 -7.95
C ILE A 231 15.25 12.29 -9.10
N VAL A 232 14.25 11.88 -9.88
CA VAL A 232 14.36 10.96 -11.00
C VAL A 232 14.49 11.77 -12.29
N ASP A 233 15.65 11.66 -12.95
CA ASP A 233 15.92 12.31 -14.25
C ASP A 233 15.67 11.37 -15.44
N LYS A 234 15.82 10.05 -15.24
CA LYS A 234 15.63 9.02 -16.26
C LYS A 234 14.96 7.78 -15.70
N VAL A 235 14.11 7.15 -16.50
CA VAL A 235 13.44 5.89 -16.16
C VAL A 235 13.48 4.92 -17.35
N GLN A 236 13.89 3.69 -17.07
CA GLN A 236 13.82 2.55 -17.98
C GLN A 236 13.06 1.41 -17.30
N VAL A 237 12.17 0.73 -18.04
CA VAL A 237 11.34 -0.35 -17.50
C VAL A 237 11.51 -1.61 -18.34
N LYS A 238 11.74 -2.74 -17.65
CA LYS A 238 11.75 -4.07 -18.23
C LYS A 238 10.62 -4.89 -17.62
N ILE A 239 9.71 -5.36 -18.47
CA ILE A 239 8.69 -6.34 -18.12
C ILE A 239 9.20 -7.70 -18.57
N ILE A 240 9.43 -8.61 -17.63
CA ILE A 240 10.12 -9.88 -17.86
C ILE A 240 9.14 -11.02 -17.68
N THR A 241 8.89 -11.75 -18.76
CA THR A 241 8.06 -12.97 -18.79
C THR A 241 8.83 -14.18 -19.31
N ASP A 242 10.05 -13.95 -19.81
CA ASP A 242 11.01 -15.01 -20.14
C ASP A 242 11.39 -15.81 -18.87
N PRO A 243 11.26 -17.15 -18.86
CA PRO A 243 11.49 -17.94 -17.65
C PRO A 243 12.92 -17.88 -17.09
N ASP A 244 13.93 -17.83 -17.96
CA ASP A 244 15.33 -17.89 -17.54
C ASP A 244 15.75 -16.53 -16.95
N LEU A 245 15.42 -15.44 -17.65
CA LEU A 245 15.68 -14.09 -17.15
C LEU A 245 14.83 -13.75 -15.93
N TYR A 246 13.61 -14.29 -15.82
CA TYR A 246 12.80 -14.13 -14.63
C TYR A 246 13.52 -14.68 -13.39
N ALA A 247 14.07 -15.89 -13.47
CA ALA A 247 14.79 -16.50 -12.36
C ALA A 247 16.04 -15.69 -11.97
N GLU A 248 16.83 -15.26 -12.97
CA GLU A 248 18.04 -14.45 -12.74
C GLU A 248 17.71 -13.13 -12.03
N TRP A 249 16.70 -12.40 -12.51
CA TRP A 249 16.35 -11.12 -11.92
C TRP A 249 15.69 -11.26 -10.55
N LEU A 250 14.92 -12.32 -10.31
CA LEU A 250 14.35 -12.60 -9.00
C LEU A 250 15.46 -12.82 -7.95
N GLU A 251 16.54 -13.53 -8.29
CA GLU A 251 17.68 -13.71 -7.38
C GLU A 251 18.36 -12.38 -7.06
N LYS A 252 18.59 -11.53 -8.07
CA LYS A 252 19.16 -10.18 -7.86
C LYS A 252 18.27 -9.32 -6.97
N ALA A 253 16.96 -9.34 -7.22
CA ALA A 253 15.98 -8.59 -6.46
C ALA A 253 15.98 -9.03 -4.99
N ARG A 254 15.96 -10.34 -4.72
CA ARG A 254 16.02 -10.90 -3.36
C ARG A 254 17.26 -10.49 -2.60
N ALA A 255 18.43 -10.56 -3.24
CA ALA A 255 19.68 -10.10 -2.62
C ALA A 255 19.61 -8.61 -2.23
N ALA A 256 19.03 -7.77 -3.08
CA ALA A 256 18.84 -6.35 -2.77
C ALA A 256 17.81 -6.12 -1.66
N TYR A 257 16.72 -6.90 -1.62
CA TYR A 257 15.74 -6.82 -0.53
C TYR A 257 16.36 -7.20 0.82
N ASP A 258 17.18 -8.25 0.86
CA ASP A 258 17.88 -8.66 2.08
C ASP A 258 18.85 -7.58 2.57
N GLU A 259 19.61 -6.94 1.67
CA GLU A 259 20.46 -5.79 2.00
C GLU A 259 19.63 -4.65 2.62
N ARG A 260 18.49 -4.30 2.01
CA ARG A 260 17.58 -3.25 2.50
C ARG A 260 17.01 -3.58 3.88
N ASN A 261 16.70 -4.84 4.15
CA ASN A 261 16.16 -5.28 5.44
C ASN A 261 17.21 -5.19 6.57
N VAL A 262 18.49 -5.45 6.26
CA VAL A 262 19.59 -5.37 7.25
C VAL A 262 20.01 -3.92 7.52
N ARG A 263 19.71 -2.98 6.61
CA ARG A 263 20.19 -1.58 6.66
C ARG A 263 19.69 -0.74 7.84
N ILE A 264 18.61 -1.14 8.54
CA ILE A 264 18.12 -0.45 9.75
C ILE A 264 19.21 -0.38 10.86
N GLY A 265 20.23 -1.24 10.78
CA GLY A 265 21.43 -1.15 11.60
C GLY A 265 21.15 -1.44 13.07
N THR A 266 21.68 -0.59 13.97
CA THR A 266 21.52 -0.71 15.43
C THR A 266 20.48 0.28 16.00
N MET A 267 19.63 0.85 15.15
CA MET A 267 18.61 1.80 15.61
C MET A 267 17.53 1.06 16.42
N THR A 268 17.27 1.55 17.62
CA THR A 268 16.19 1.05 18.49
C THR A 268 15.11 2.09 18.66
N ASP A 269 13.93 1.67 19.13
CA ASP A 269 12.81 2.56 19.41
C ASP A 269 13.15 3.58 20.51
N GLU A 270 14.05 3.23 21.44
CA GLU A 270 14.58 4.16 22.46
C GLU A 270 15.57 5.17 21.89
N SER A 271 16.33 4.81 20.85
CA SER A 271 17.39 5.65 20.28
C SER A 271 16.89 6.85 19.46
N VAL A 272 15.60 6.87 19.12
CA VAL A 272 14.95 7.92 18.33
C VAL A 272 13.93 8.69 19.16
N GLU A 273 13.74 9.97 18.88
CA GLU A 273 12.68 10.80 19.50
C GLU A 273 11.38 10.79 18.69
N GLU A 274 11.45 10.37 17.42
CA GLU A 274 10.37 10.44 16.45
C GLU A 274 10.13 9.07 15.81
N PHE A 275 8.85 8.71 15.70
CA PHE A 275 8.36 7.67 14.79
C PHE A 275 7.84 8.31 13.51
N TYR A 276 7.39 7.51 12.55
CA TYR A 276 6.74 8.02 11.35
C TYR A 276 5.36 7.40 11.17
N SER A 277 4.42 8.19 10.69
CA SER A 277 3.17 7.67 10.17
C SER A 277 3.32 7.14 8.75
N CYS A 278 2.35 6.35 8.32
CA CYS A 278 2.07 6.13 6.91
C CYS A 278 0.56 6.01 6.70
N THR A 279 0.00 6.94 5.91
CA THR A 279 -1.43 6.98 5.55
C THR A 279 -1.70 6.54 4.11
N LEU A 280 -0.72 5.92 3.45
CA LEU A 280 -0.79 5.53 2.04
C LEU A 280 -1.98 4.59 1.75
N CYS A 281 -2.32 3.71 2.68
CA CYS A 281 -3.41 2.75 2.50
C CYS A 281 -4.81 3.34 2.81
N GLN A 282 -4.92 4.64 3.13
CA GLN A 282 -6.22 5.28 3.35
C GLN A 282 -7.08 5.38 2.08
N SER A 283 -6.51 5.12 0.89
CA SER A 283 -7.29 5.01 -0.35
C SER A 283 -8.31 3.86 -0.31
N PHE A 284 -8.07 2.80 0.46
CA PHE A 284 -8.99 1.67 0.61
C PHE A 284 -9.31 1.30 2.08
N ALA A 285 -8.56 1.81 3.05
CA ALA A 285 -8.83 1.68 4.48
C ALA A 285 -8.79 3.08 5.14
N PRO A 286 -9.87 3.88 5.01
CA PRO A 286 -9.83 5.34 5.26
C PRO A 286 -9.35 5.75 6.65
N ASP A 287 -9.64 4.93 7.65
CA ASP A 287 -9.32 5.20 9.06
C ASP A 287 -8.03 4.51 9.52
N HIS A 288 -7.37 3.75 8.64
CA HIS A 288 -6.12 3.08 8.98
C HIS A 288 -4.94 4.05 9.01
N VAL A 289 -4.06 3.86 10.00
CA VAL A 289 -2.79 4.57 10.13
C VAL A 289 -1.72 3.57 10.56
N CYS A 290 -0.67 3.41 9.76
CA CYS A 290 0.53 2.72 10.20
C CYS A 290 1.39 3.67 11.03
N ILE A 291 1.89 3.21 12.18
CA ILE A 291 2.94 3.89 12.94
C ILE A 291 4.20 3.02 12.82
N VAL A 292 5.25 3.59 12.24
CA VAL A 292 6.48 2.89 11.90
C VAL A 292 7.58 3.37 12.83
N SER A 293 8.21 2.42 13.52
CA SER A 293 9.38 2.64 14.39
C SER A 293 10.59 1.86 13.86
N PRO A 294 11.82 2.15 14.33
CA PRO A 294 12.99 1.35 13.96
C PRO A 294 12.80 -0.15 14.15
N GLU A 295 12.12 -0.57 15.24
CA GLU A 295 11.92 -1.98 15.59
C GLU A 295 10.52 -2.51 15.23
N ARG A 296 9.66 -1.69 14.61
CA ARG A 296 8.35 -2.08 14.08
C ARG A 296 8.13 -1.45 12.70
N LEU A 297 8.55 -2.18 11.66
CA LEU A 297 8.31 -1.81 10.26
C LEU A 297 6.81 -1.77 9.92
N GLY A 298 6.47 -1.07 8.83
CA GLY A 298 5.10 -1.04 8.31
C GLY A 298 4.62 -2.45 7.98
N LEU A 299 3.34 -2.72 8.27
CA LEU A 299 2.76 -4.07 8.11
C LEU A 299 2.86 -4.62 6.69
N CYS A 300 2.99 -3.74 5.69
CA CYS A 300 3.19 -4.17 4.31
C CYS A 300 4.50 -4.94 4.16
N GLY A 301 5.55 -4.62 4.92
CA GLY A 301 6.92 -5.15 4.79
C GLY A 301 7.84 -4.30 3.89
N ALA A 302 7.30 -3.40 3.08
CA ALA A 302 8.08 -2.58 2.14
C ALA A 302 8.70 -1.35 2.78
N TYR A 303 8.04 -0.76 3.79
CA TYR A 303 8.49 0.48 4.44
C TYR A 303 8.96 0.21 5.86
N ASN A 304 10.21 0.56 6.12
CA ASN A 304 10.76 0.71 7.46
C ASN A 304 10.82 2.20 7.87
N TRP A 305 11.38 2.47 9.05
CA TRP A 305 11.50 3.83 9.58
C TRP A 305 12.35 4.76 8.71
N LEU A 306 13.45 4.26 8.13
CA LEU A 306 14.31 5.03 7.22
C LEU A 306 13.58 5.37 5.92
N ASP A 307 12.80 4.44 5.39
CA ASP A 307 12.00 4.66 4.18
C ASP A 307 10.94 5.74 4.41
N CYS A 308 10.25 5.71 5.56
CA CYS A 308 9.29 6.76 5.91
C CYS A 308 9.96 8.13 6.06
N LYS A 309 11.16 8.17 6.66
CA LYS A 309 11.96 9.39 6.79
C LYS A 309 12.40 9.92 5.42
N ALA A 310 12.89 9.05 4.54
CA ALA A 310 13.23 9.40 3.17
C ALA A 310 12.01 9.91 2.40
N SER A 311 10.86 9.23 2.50
CA SER A 311 9.62 9.67 1.86
C SER A 311 9.17 11.06 2.31
N PHE A 312 9.33 11.40 3.60
CA PHE A 312 9.06 12.75 4.10
C PHE A 312 10.04 13.79 3.57
N GLN A 313 11.33 13.44 3.44
CA GLN A 313 12.35 14.33 2.84
C GLN A 313 12.06 14.63 1.38
N ILE A 314 11.56 13.63 0.64
CA ILE A 314 11.15 13.76 -0.76
C ILE A 314 9.90 14.64 -0.89
N ASN A 315 8.87 14.36 -0.07
CA ASN A 315 7.61 15.07 -0.10
C ASN A 315 7.11 15.34 1.33
N PRO A 316 7.38 16.53 1.89
CA PRO A 316 6.94 16.90 3.24
C PRO A 316 5.42 16.96 3.42
N THR A 317 4.67 17.06 2.33
CA THR A 317 3.19 17.02 2.32
C THR A 317 2.63 15.63 2.00
N GLY A 318 3.50 14.62 1.91
CA GLY A 318 3.15 13.25 1.57
C GLY A 318 2.53 12.46 2.72
N PRO A 319 2.30 11.16 2.50
CA PRO A 319 1.60 10.27 3.43
C PRO A 319 2.43 9.86 4.66
N ASN A 320 3.73 10.13 4.65
CA ASN A 320 4.63 9.84 5.75
C ASN A 320 4.95 11.12 6.52
N GLN A 321 4.51 11.19 7.77
CA GLN A 321 4.70 12.36 8.63
C GLN A 321 5.46 11.98 9.89
N PRO A 322 6.42 12.80 10.36
CA PRO A 322 7.10 12.54 11.62
C PRO A 322 6.13 12.68 12.79
N ILE A 323 6.18 11.73 13.71
CA ILE A 323 5.42 11.71 14.96
C ILE A 323 6.42 11.84 16.10
N LYS A 324 6.42 12.98 16.81
CA LYS A 324 7.15 13.08 18.07
C LYS A 324 6.51 12.15 19.09
N LYS A 325 7.30 11.27 19.73
CA LYS A 325 6.74 10.32 20.72
C LYS A 325 6.00 11.04 21.86
N GLY A 326 6.51 12.18 22.31
CA GLY A 326 5.93 12.89 23.46
C GLY A 326 6.17 12.14 24.76
N GLN A 327 5.21 12.19 25.69
CA GLN A 327 5.32 11.49 26.97
C GLN A 327 5.12 9.99 26.78
N CYS A 328 6.03 9.17 27.33
CA CYS A 328 5.76 7.74 27.49
C CYS A 328 4.74 7.54 28.61
N LEU A 329 3.53 7.11 28.24
CA LEU A 329 2.41 6.87 29.15
C LEU A 329 2.49 5.47 29.76
N HIS A 330 3.05 4.51 29.01
CA HIS A 330 3.25 3.14 29.48
C HIS A 330 4.40 2.49 28.72
N GLU A 331 5.52 2.22 29.41
CA GLU A 331 6.75 1.73 28.78
C GLU A 331 6.60 0.30 28.20
N VAL A 332 6.04 -0.63 28.97
CA VAL A 332 5.90 -2.05 28.56
C VAL A 332 5.02 -2.21 27.32
N LYS A 333 3.86 -1.53 27.28
CA LYS A 333 2.91 -1.57 26.16
C LYS A 333 3.32 -0.62 25.02
N GLY A 334 4.12 0.40 25.32
CA GLY A 334 4.54 1.40 24.34
C GLY A 334 3.42 2.38 23.99
N TYR A 335 2.71 2.88 25.02
CA TYR A 335 1.80 4.02 24.83
C TYR A 335 2.60 5.31 24.90
N PHE A 336 2.44 6.15 23.88
CA PHE A 336 3.10 7.44 23.75
C PHE A 336 2.06 8.50 23.42
N SER A 337 2.11 9.66 24.10
CA SER A 337 1.08 10.69 23.95
C SER A 337 0.98 11.20 22.51
N GLY A 338 2.12 11.47 21.86
CA GLY A 338 2.14 11.96 20.49
C GLY A 338 1.70 10.92 19.46
N VAL A 339 1.89 9.63 19.76
CA VAL A 339 1.35 8.53 18.95
C VAL A 339 -0.18 8.50 19.02
N ASN A 340 -0.74 8.59 20.23
CA ASN A 340 -2.20 8.60 20.41
C ASN A 340 -2.84 9.86 19.79
N GLU A 341 -2.24 11.04 20.00
CA GLU A 341 -2.69 12.30 19.39
C GLU A 341 -2.72 12.21 17.86
N TYR A 342 -1.66 11.66 17.26
CA TYR A 342 -1.59 11.48 15.82
C TYR A 342 -2.60 10.45 15.32
N ALA A 343 -2.74 9.31 16.03
CA ALA A 343 -3.72 8.27 15.67
C ALA A 343 -5.13 8.84 15.62
N VAL A 344 -5.56 9.59 16.64
CA VAL A 344 -6.87 10.28 16.68
C VAL A 344 -7.04 11.20 15.48
N GLN A 345 -6.03 12.04 15.18
CA GLN A 345 -6.11 12.99 14.08
C GLN A 345 -6.21 12.29 12.72
N ALA A 346 -5.33 11.34 12.46
CA ALA A 346 -5.17 10.72 11.15
C ALA A 346 -6.19 9.60 10.87
N SER A 347 -6.83 9.05 11.91
CA SER A 347 -7.91 8.06 11.78
C SER A 347 -9.32 8.68 11.84
N HIS A 348 -9.43 10.02 11.75
CA HIS A 348 -10.69 10.75 11.85
C HIS A 348 -11.44 10.51 13.19
N GLY A 349 -10.69 10.22 14.26
CA GLY A 349 -11.22 9.98 15.60
C GLY A 349 -11.72 8.56 15.87
N SER A 350 -11.57 7.64 14.92
CA SER A 350 -11.95 6.23 15.09
C SER A 350 -11.04 5.44 16.04
N VAL A 351 -9.79 5.87 16.22
CA VAL A 351 -8.77 5.22 17.03
C VAL A 351 -8.30 6.23 18.07
N SER A 352 -8.53 5.94 19.35
CA SER A 352 -8.16 6.84 20.45
C SER A 352 -6.76 6.59 20.97
N GLU A 353 -6.34 5.33 21.02
CA GLU A 353 -5.07 4.91 21.58
C GLU A 353 -4.49 3.75 20.77
N VAL A 354 -3.17 3.70 20.66
CA VAL A 354 -2.47 2.61 19.96
C VAL A 354 -1.31 2.12 20.81
N THR A 355 -1.28 0.82 21.05
CA THR A 355 -0.13 0.16 21.67
C THR A 355 0.92 -0.15 20.60
N MET A 356 2.20 0.10 20.91
CA MET A 356 3.29 -0.29 20.02
C MET A 356 3.73 -1.74 20.23
N TYR A 357 3.44 -2.34 21.40
CA TYR A 357 4.08 -3.58 21.83
C TYR A 357 3.12 -4.67 22.32
N SER A 358 1.81 -4.53 22.10
CA SER A 358 0.80 -5.57 22.39
C SER A 358 -0.13 -5.82 21.19
N ILE A 359 -0.59 -7.05 21.05
CA ILE A 359 -1.69 -7.47 20.18
C ILE A 359 -3.01 -7.57 20.98
N MET A 360 -2.95 -7.78 22.29
CA MET A 360 -4.12 -8.03 23.14
C MET A 360 -4.89 -6.77 23.56
N GLU A 361 -4.26 -5.59 23.53
CA GLU A 361 -4.88 -4.34 23.96
C GLU A 361 -4.61 -3.21 22.97
N ASN A 362 -5.67 -2.59 22.43
CA ASN A 362 -5.57 -1.46 21.49
C ASN A 362 -4.50 -1.64 20.39
N PRO A 363 -4.46 -2.79 19.69
CA PRO A 363 -3.47 -3.03 18.65
C PRO A 363 -3.58 -1.96 17.55
N MET A 364 -2.46 -1.71 16.88
CA MET A 364 -2.48 -0.92 15.64
C MET A 364 -3.44 -1.57 14.64
N THR A 365 -4.26 -0.74 13.99
CA THR A 365 -5.18 -1.22 12.96
C THR A 365 -4.42 -1.79 11.76
N ALA A 366 -5.07 -2.58 10.93
CA ALA A 366 -4.47 -3.08 9.69
C ALA A 366 -5.33 -2.74 8.47
N CYS A 367 -4.68 -2.39 7.35
CA CYS A 367 -5.40 -2.07 6.12
C CYS A 367 -5.80 -3.34 5.34
N GLY A 368 -4.83 -4.12 4.88
CA GLY A 368 -5.08 -5.31 4.04
C GLY A 368 -3.86 -5.79 3.24
N CYS A 369 -2.77 -5.02 3.22
CA CYS A 369 -1.54 -5.36 2.50
C CYS A 369 -0.49 -6.09 3.34
N PHE A 370 -0.85 -6.57 4.54
CA PHE A 370 0.08 -7.28 5.43
C PHE A 370 0.63 -8.57 4.79
N GLU A 371 1.90 -8.89 5.07
CA GLU A 371 2.54 -10.14 4.63
C GLU A 371 2.10 -11.33 5.48
N CYS A 372 1.87 -11.08 6.76
CA CYS A 372 1.50 -12.08 7.76
C CYS A 372 0.30 -11.60 8.59
N ILE A 373 -0.46 -12.56 9.11
CA ILE A 373 -1.48 -12.32 10.14
C ILE A 373 -1.10 -13.14 11.37
N MET A 374 -1.10 -12.47 12.50
CA MET A 374 -1.01 -13.09 13.81
C MET A 374 -2.39 -13.13 14.47
N MET A 375 -2.73 -14.27 15.06
CA MET A 375 -4.00 -14.45 15.79
C MET A 375 -3.76 -15.26 17.07
N VAL A 376 -4.42 -14.87 18.15
CA VAL A 376 -4.41 -15.60 19.42
C VAL A 376 -5.09 -16.96 19.29
N ILE A 377 -4.47 -18.00 19.85
CA ILE A 377 -5.05 -19.32 20.10
C ILE A 377 -5.14 -19.49 21.62
N PRO A 378 -6.28 -19.14 22.23
CA PRO A 378 -6.46 -19.14 23.70
C PRO A 378 -6.08 -20.46 24.36
N GLU A 379 -6.50 -21.58 23.77
CA GLU A 379 -6.27 -22.92 24.31
C GLU A 379 -4.77 -23.25 24.39
N ALA A 380 -3.96 -22.69 23.49
CA ALA A 380 -2.52 -22.89 23.43
C ALA A 380 -1.73 -21.82 24.21
N ASN A 381 -2.41 -20.86 24.83
CA ASN A 381 -1.81 -19.72 25.54
C ASN A 381 -0.77 -18.97 24.68
N GLY A 382 -1.03 -18.85 23.38
CA GLY A 382 -0.07 -18.32 22.41
C GLY A 382 -0.74 -17.79 21.14
N PHE A 383 0.09 -17.50 20.14
CA PHE A 383 -0.31 -16.94 18.86
C PHE A 383 0.10 -17.85 17.69
N MET A 384 -0.77 -17.92 16.68
CA MET A 384 -0.41 -18.45 15.37
C MET A 384 0.00 -17.32 14.43
N ILE A 385 0.93 -17.60 13.50
CA ILE A 385 1.33 -16.67 12.43
C ILE A 385 1.18 -17.36 11.07
N VAL A 386 0.32 -16.81 10.22
CA VAL A 386 0.10 -17.32 8.86
C VAL A 386 0.56 -16.29 7.83
N SER A 387 1.32 -16.73 6.83
CA SER A 387 1.76 -15.87 5.72
C SER A 387 0.75 -15.82 4.58
N ARG A 388 0.79 -14.76 3.78
CA ARG A 388 -0.05 -14.59 2.58
C ARG A 388 0.12 -15.70 1.55
N GLU A 389 1.31 -16.26 1.46
CA GLU A 389 1.66 -17.32 0.51
C GLU A 389 1.13 -18.69 0.95
N ASP A 390 0.80 -18.85 2.24
CA ASP A 390 0.27 -20.09 2.79
C ASP A 390 -1.24 -20.18 2.54
N THR A 391 -1.62 -21.17 1.72
CA THR A 391 -3.01 -21.43 1.35
C THR A 391 -3.68 -22.48 2.24
N SER A 392 -2.99 -22.95 3.28
CA SER A 392 -3.43 -24.02 4.17
C SER A 392 -4.48 -23.53 5.18
N MET A 393 -5.16 -24.48 5.80
CA MET A 393 -6.00 -24.21 6.96
C MET A 393 -5.10 -23.99 8.18
N THR A 394 -5.48 -23.05 9.05
CA THR A 394 -4.76 -22.78 10.30
C THR A 394 -5.52 -23.36 11.49
N PRO A 395 -4.90 -23.52 12.68
CA PRO A 395 -5.59 -23.95 13.90
C PRO A 395 -6.79 -23.07 14.29
N ALA A 396 -6.87 -21.83 13.80
CA ALA A 396 -8.04 -20.96 13.98
C ALA A 396 -9.25 -21.35 13.10
N GLY A 397 -9.16 -22.42 12.30
CA GLY A 397 -10.23 -22.86 11.41
C GLY A 397 -10.46 -21.91 10.21
N MET A 398 -9.47 -21.07 9.91
CA MET A 398 -9.53 -20.07 8.84
C MET A 398 -8.24 -20.08 8.00
N THR A 399 -8.37 -19.87 6.70
CA THR A 399 -7.23 -19.60 5.80
C THR A 399 -6.74 -18.16 5.95
N PHE A 400 -5.56 -17.83 5.42
CA PHE A 400 -5.08 -16.45 5.35
C PHE A 400 -6.13 -15.50 4.74
N SER A 401 -6.75 -15.87 3.61
CA SER A 401 -7.73 -15.01 2.93
C SER A 401 -8.96 -14.72 3.79
N THR A 402 -9.41 -15.70 4.58
CA THR A 402 -10.53 -15.51 5.52
C THR A 402 -10.12 -14.60 6.67
N LEU A 403 -8.93 -14.83 7.26
CA LEU A 403 -8.39 -14.00 8.33
C LEU A 403 -8.12 -12.57 7.88
N ALA A 404 -7.70 -12.36 6.64
CA ALA A 404 -7.46 -11.03 6.10
C ALA A 404 -8.73 -10.16 6.11
N GLY A 405 -9.90 -10.78 5.90
CA GLY A 405 -11.19 -10.10 6.01
C GLY A 405 -11.60 -9.75 7.44
N VAL A 406 -11.01 -10.42 8.44
CA VAL A 406 -11.23 -10.15 9.87
C VAL A 406 -10.24 -9.11 10.39
N ALA A 407 -8.97 -9.20 9.96
CA ALA A 407 -7.88 -8.34 10.44
C ALA A 407 -7.83 -6.98 9.73
N GLY A 408 -8.28 -6.90 8.47
CA GLY A 408 -8.17 -5.71 7.64
C GLY A 408 -9.27 -4.66 7.87
N GLY A 409 -9.23 -3.58 7.08
CA GLY A 409 -10.27 -2.55 7.04
C GLY A 409 -10.10 -1.40 8.03
N GLY A 410 -8.98 -1.32 8.74
CA GLY A 410 -8.71 -0.20 9.66
C GLY A 410 -9.36 -0.36 11.03
N LEU A 411 -9.73 -1.57 11.43
CA LEU A 411 -10.32 -1.87 12.74
C LEU A 411 -9.24 -2.22 13.77
N GLN A 412 -9.48 -1.89 15.05
CA GLN A 412 -8.68 -2.42 16.16
C GLN A 412 -9.29 -3.74 16.60
N SER A 413 -8.54 -4.83 16.41
CA SER A 413 -9.01 -6.19 16.70
C SER A 413 -8.10 -6.85 17.74
N PRO A 414 -8.35 -6.67 19.05
CA PRO A 414 -7.61 -7.35 20.10
C PRO A 414 -7.44 -8.85 19.83
N GLY A 415 -6.19 -9.33 19.88
CA GLY A 415 -5.85 -10.72 19.57
C GLY A 415 -5.64 -11.02 18.09
N VAL A 416 -5.79 -10.04 17.17
CA VAL A 416 -5.53 -10.18 15.74
C VAL A 416 -4.69 -9.00 15.23
N MET A 417 -3.61 -9.26 14.50
CA MET A 417 -2.75 -8.21 13.94
C MET A 417 -2.18 -8.61 12.58
N GLY A 418 -2.28 -7.71 11.60
CA GLY A 418 -1.50 -7.79 10.37
C GLY A 418 -0.09 -7.21 10.58
N HIS A 419 0.95 -7.89 10.11
CA HIS A 419 2.34 -7.40 10.22
C HIS A 419 3.21 -7.87 9.04
N GLY A 420 4.37 -7.22 8.87
CA GLY A 420 5.40 -7.66 7.92
C GLY A 420 6.22 -8.83 8.48
N LYS A 421 6.87 -9.59 7.60
CA LYS A 421 7.67 -10.78 7.96
C LYS A 421 8.79 -10.43 8.95
N PHE A 422 9.51 -9.33 8.71
CA PHE A 422 10.64 -8.90 9.53
C PHE A 422 10.26 -8.38 10.92
N TYR A 423 8.98 -8.13 11.21
CA TYR A 423 8.58 -7.77 12.57
C TYR A 423 8.74 -8.96 13.52
N ILE A 424 8.58 -10.19 13.02
CA ILE A 424 8.69 -11.44 13.79
C ILE A 424 10.04 -11.55 14.51
N ILE A 425 11.11 -11.07 13.85
CA ILE A 425 12.47 -11.17 14.38
C ILE A 425 12.87 -9.97 15.24
N SER A 426 12.00 -8.96 15.37
CA SER A 426 12.25 -7.76 16.15
C SER A 426 12.43 -8.07 17.64
N PRO A 427 13.38 -7.40 18.35
CA PRO A 427 13.40 -7.40 19.81
C PRO A 427 12.13 -6.79 20.44
N LYS A 428 11.40 -5.95 19.70
CA LYS A 428 10.10 -5.36 20.09
C LYS A 428 8.90 -6.13 19.54
N PHE A 429 9.08 -7.37 19.10
CA PHE A 429 7.97 -8.22 18.69
C PHE A 429 7.08 -8.55 19.90
N ILE A 430 5.94 -7.87 20.03
CA ILE A 430 4.91 -8.03 21.08
C ILE A 430 5.44 -8.36 22.50
N PRO A 431 6.45 -7.62 23.03
CA PRO A 431 7.06 -7.96 24.32
C PRO A 431 6.08 -7.85 25.48
N ALA A 432 5.04 -7.01 25.39
CA ALA A 432 4.02 -6.89 26.43
C ALA A 432 3.18 -8.17 26.59
N ASP A 433 3.11 -9.01 25.56
CA ASP A 433 2.32 -10.25 25.56
C ASP A 433 3.20 -11.50 25.72
N GLY A 434 4.51 -11.34 25.88
CA GLY A 434 5.47 -12.44 26.07
C GLY A 434 6.35 -12.75 24.86
N GLY A 435 6.31 -11.91 23.83
CA GLY A 435 7.25 -11.93 22.72
C GLY A 435 7.20 -13.20 21.88
N PHE A 436 8.33 -13.52 21.24
CA PHE A 436 8.40 -14.63 20.29
C PHE A 436 8.14 -16.00 20.92
N LYS A 437 8.37 -16.18 22.23
CA LYS A 437 8.06 -17.43 22.96
C LYS A 437 6.58 -17.78 22.99
N ARG A 438 5.70 -16.84 22.63
CA ARG A 438 4.25 -17.06 22.49
C ARG A 438 3.85 -17.58 21.13
N VAL A 439 4.72 -17.58 20.13
CA VAL A 439 4.38 -18.14 18.83
C VAL A 439 4.31 -19.66 18.98
N VAL A 440 3.16 -20.26 18.70
CA VAL A 440 2.91 -21.70 18.87
C VAL A 440 2.68 -22.42 17.53
N TRP A 441 2.33 -21.68 16.49
CA TRP A 441 2.13 -22.19 15.14
C TRP A 441 2.62 -21.14 14.13
N MET A 442 3.36 -21.56 13.11
CA MET A 442 3.86 -20.67 12.06
C MET A 442 3.89 -21.39 10.72
N SER A 443 3.42 -20.76 9.64
CA SER A 443 3.53 -21.31 8.27
C SER A 443 4.94 -21.83 7.97
N SER A 444 5.06 -23.04 7.44
CA SER A 444 6.37 -23.63 7.13
C SER A 444 7.19 -22.80 6.13
N ILE A 445 6.52 -22.15 5.17
CA ILE A 445 7.16 -21.21 4.23
C ILE A 445 7.89 -20.08 4.96
N LEU A 446 7.33 -19.56 6.06
CA LEU A 446 8.01 -18.52 6.85
C LEU A 446 9.23 -19.09 7.57
N LYS A 447 9.09 -20.29 8.16
CA LYS A 447 10.20 -20.98 8.82
C LYS A 447 11.35 -21.23 7.85
N GLU A 448 11.05 -21.60 6.61
CA GLU A 448 12.05 -21.86 5.57
C GLU A 448 12.69 -20.57 5.04
N GLN A 449 11.89 -19.56 4.70
CA GLN A 449 12.38 -18.29 4.16
C GLN A 449 13.22 -17.49 5.17
N MET A 450 12.90 -17.61 6.46
CA MET A 450 13.55 -16.87 7.55
C MET A 450 14.34 -17.76 8.49
N ALA A 451 14.74 -18.96 8.04
CA ALA A 451 15.32 -20.00 8.90
C ALA A 451 16.49 -19.47 9.75
N GLU A 452 17.40 -18.74 9.12
CA GLU A 452 18.62 -18.30 9.78
C GLU A 452 18.38 -17.11 10.73
N GLN A 453 17.45 -16.22 10.40
CA GLN A 453 17.03 -15.13 11.27
C GLN A 453 16.21 -15.66 12.47
N LEU A 454 15.32 -16.63 12.26
CA LEU A 454 14.52 -17.25 13.31
C LEU A 454 15.37 -18.07 14.28
N LYS A 455 16.44 -18.71 13.80
CA LYS A 455 17.42 -19.36 14.66
C LYS A 455 18.09 -18.35 15.62
N GLN A 456 18.48 -17.19 15.12
CA GLN A 456 19.04 -16.12 15.97
C GLN A 456 18.02 -15.62 17.00
N VAL A 457 16.74 -15.56 16.64
CA VAL A 457 15.66 -15.25 17.58
C VAL A 457 15.56 -16.32 18.67
N ALA A 458 15.55 -17.60 18.31
CA ALA A 458 15.50 -18.71 19.27
C ALA A 458 16.68 -18.67 20.26
N GLU A 459 17.89 -18.41 19.76
CA GLU A 459 19.08 -18.19 20.60
C GLU A 459 18.91 -16.98 21.54
N ARG A 460 18.39 -15.85 21.04
CA ARG A 460 18.10 -14.64 21.84
C ARG A 460 17.06 -14.90 22.94
N GLU A 461 16.04 -15.69 22.64
CA GLU A 461 14.98 -16.05 23.59
C GLU A 461 15.45 -17.07 24.66
N GLY A 462 16.66 -17.61 24.50
CA GLY A 462 17.28 -18.57 25.42
C GLY A 462 16.81 -20.01 25.24
N ASP A 463 16.21 -20.34 24.09
CA ASP A 463 15.73 -21.68 23.74
C ASP A 463 16.09 -21.98 22.27
N PRO A 464 17.31 -22.48 21.99
CA PRO A 464 17.79 -22.72 20.62
C PRO A 464 16.91 -23.68 19.81
N ASP A 465 16.16 -24.57 20.47
CA ASP A 465 15.26 -25.54 19.85
C ASP A 465 13.84 -24.97 19.67
N LEU A 466 13.60 -23.70 20.01
CA LEU A 466 12.25 -23.11 20.02
C LEU A 466 11.53 -23.25 18.68
N ILE A 467 12.22 -23.06 17.55
CA ILE A 467 11.61 -23.16 16.21
C ILE A 467 11.05 -24.58 15.94
N ASP A 468 11.71 -25.61 16.45
CA ASP A 468 11.28 -27.01 16.32
C ASP A 468 10.12 -27.38 17.25
N LYS A 469 9.84 -26.54 18.25
CA LYS A 469 8.68 -26.68 19.16
C LYS A 469 7.43 -25.98 18.62
N ILE A 470 7.60 -25.02 17.72
CA ILE A 470 6.50 -24.31 17.04
C ILE A 470 5.92 -25.24 15.98
N ALA A 471 4.61 -25.47 15.99
CA ALA A 471 3.98 -26.31 14.96
C ALA A 471 3.85 -25.56 13.62
N ASP A 472 3.53 -26.29 12.55
CA ASP A 472 3.19 -25.73 11.24
C ASP A 472 2.13 -26.62 10.57
N GLU A 473 1.74 -26.27 9.33
CA GLU A 473 0.68 -26.99 8.60
C GLU A 473 1.05 -28.45 8.28
N ARG A 474 2.33 -28.82 8.34
CA ARG A 474 2.80 -30.20 8.11
C ARG A 474 2.61 -31.07 9.35
N ILE A 475 2.44 -30.44 10.52
CA ILE A 475 2.21 -31.09 11.82
C ILE A 475 0.72 -31.12 12.15
N CYS A 476 0.05 -29.97 12.11
CA CYS A 476 -1.37 -29.86 12.46
C CYS A 476 -2.02 -28.59 11.87
N THR A 477 -3.33 -28.67 11.64
CA THR A 477 -4.16 -27.54 11.19
C THR A 477 -5.38 -27.34 12.08
N ASP A 478 -5.39 -27.91 13.28
CA ASP A 478 -6.47 -27.85 14.26
C ASP A 478 -5.90 -27.68 15.67
N VAL A 479 -6.74 -27.22 16.60
CA VAL A 479 -6.33 -26.90 17.98
C VAL A 479 -5.94 -28.16 18.76
N GLU A 480 -6.62 -29.29 18.57
CA GLU A 480 -6.33 -30.53 19.30
C GLU A 480 -4.92 -31.05 18.97
N GLY A 481 -4.61 -31.13 17.68
CA GLY A 481 -3.28 -31.51 17.18
C GLY A 481 -2.19 -30.53 17.63
N LEU A 482 -2.50 -29.23 17.63
CA LEU A 482 -1.58 -28.20 18.12
C LEU A 482 -1.24 -28.43 19.60
N LEU A 483 -2.24 -28.56 20.47
CA LEU A 483 -2.03 -28.77 21.91
C LEU A 483 -1.20 -30.02 22.20
N LYS A 484 -1.50 -31.12 21.50
CA LYS A 484 -0.74 -32.36 21.64
C LYS A 484 0.73 -32.15 21.28
N HIS A 485 1.02 -31.49 20.15
CA HIS A 485 2.38 -31.19 19.73
C HIS A 485 3.13 -30.31 20.75
N LEU A 486 2.50 -29.23 21.21
CA LEU A 486 3.10 -28.30 22.16
C LEU A 486 3.42 -28.98 23.51
N GLN A 487 2.57 -29.89 23.97
CA GLN A 487 2.80 -30.68 25.18
C GLN A 487 3.96 -31.66 25.00
N GLU A 488 3.97 -32.41 23.89
CA GLU A 488 5.04 -33.36 23.56
C GLU A 488 6.41 -32.68 23.44
N LYS A 489 6.44 -31.46 22.89
CA LYS A 489 7.65 -30.66 22.69
C LYS A 489 8.03 -29.80 23.91
N GLY A 490 7.17 -29.72 24.92
CA GLY A 490 7.39 -28.86 26.08
C GLY A 490 7.49 -27.38 25.72
N HIS A 491 6.57 -26.88 24.89
CA HIS A 491 6.59 -25.50 24.41
C HIS A 491 6.45 -24.48 25.57
N PRO A 492 7.29 -23.44 25.65
CA PRO A 492 7.32 -22.51 26.78
C PRO A 492 6.00 -21.77 27.02
N ALA A 493 5.25 -21.43 25.97
CA ALA A 493 3.95 -20.75 26.08
C ALA A 493 2.96 -21.44 27.04
N LEU A 494 2.98 -22.77 27.15
CA LEU A 494 2.08 -23.52 28.03
C LEU A 494 2.37 -23.29 29.53
N ALA A 495 3.57 -22.84 29.88
CA ALA A 495 3.99 -22.58 31.26
C ALA A 495 4.05 -21.08 31.61
N MET A 496 3.81 -20.20 30.64
CA MET A 496 3.75 -18.74 30.85
C MET A 496 2.42 -18.33 31.48
N GLU A 497 2.34 -17.10 31.99
CA GLU A 497 1.08 -16.51 32.49
C GLU A 497 -0.03 -16.58 31.43
N SER A 498 -1.29 -16.58 31.85
CA SER A 498 -2.44 -16.52 30.94
C SER A 498 -2.37 -15.24 30.10
N LEU A 499 -2.65 -15.35 28.79
CA LEU A 499 -2.90 -14.19 27.93
C LEU A 499 -4.27 -13.54 28.17
N LEU A 500 -5.19 -14.25 28.84
CA LEU A 500 -6.57 -13.87 29.13
C LEU A 500 -6.78 -13.52 30.60
#